data_AF-A0A3D0PZB3-F1
#
_entry.id   AF-A0A3D0PZB3-F1
#
_cell.length_a   1.000
_cell.length_b   1.000
_cell.length_c   1.000
_cell.angle_alpha   90.00
_cell.angle_beta   90.00
_cell.angle_gamma   90.00
#
_symmetry.space_group_name_H-M   'P 1'
#
loop_
_entity.id
_entity.type
_entity.pdbx_description
1 polymer ?
#
loop_
_entity_poly.entity_id
_entity_poly.type
_entity_poly.pdbx_seq_one_letter_code
_entity_poly.pdbx_strand_id
1 'polypeptide(L)'
;MRNIMGLFGFGKKKRKSEEALKAAEENDKAEQETVEADEGADTEAPEAVELPEPSDEYVGRGDERGPWDVNDENVPDYDEYLDMGSYYLPFLQGIELRVKANRATQQVLGTTITYGSSSVEIEAFAAPKTLGLWDDVRADLIDANRAAKETEGVFGTELELPVVVKGGRKVTTRIVGIDGPRWMLRGIF
;
A
#
# COMPACT_ATOMS: atom_id res chain seq x y z
N MET A 1 3.92 -6.36 61.64
CA MET A 1 4.85 -5.37 61.07
C MET A 1 5.82 -6.07 60.13
N ARG A 2 5.75 -5.77 58.82
CA ARG A 2 6.89 -5.55 57.91
C ARG A 2 6.34 -5.28 56.50
N ASN A 3 6.68 -4.10 55.99
CA ASN A 3 6.49 -3.60 54.63
C ASN A 3 7.78 -3.90 53.80
N ILE A 4 7.76 -3.64 52.47
CA ILE A 4 8.87 -3.67 51.43
C ILE A 4 8.79 -4.88 50.49
N MET A 5 8.83 -4.81 49.15
CA MET A 5 9.13 -3.76 48.15
C MET A 5 8.48 -4.17 46.80
N GLY A 6 8.08 -3.20 45.96
CA GLY A 6 7.73 -3.44 44.55
C GLY A 6 8.97 -3.51 43.64
N LEU A 7 8.82 -4.06 42.44
CA LEU A 7 9.71 -3.76 41.31
C LEU A 7 8.99 -3.99 39.96
N PHE A 8 8.65 -2.88 39.30
CA PHE A 8 8.17 -2.80 37.92
C PHE A 8 9.34 -3.00 36.94
N GLY A 9 9.15 -3.84 35.91
CA GLY A 9 10.06 -3.98 34.78
C GLY A 9 9.52 -3.29 33.52
N PHE A 10 9.74 -1.97 33.39
CA PHE A 10 9.51 -1.19 32.17
C PHE A 10 10.84 -1.03 31.42
N GLY A 11 11.00 -1.62 30.23
CA GLY A 11 12.26 -1.44 29.49
C GLY A 11 12.34 -1.89 28.03
N LYS A 12 11.33 -2.55 27.45
CA LYS A 12 11.43 -3.10 26.07
C LYS A 12 10.73 -2.29 24.98
N LYS A 13 9.86 -1.33 25.30
CA LYS A 13 9.10 -0.57 24.28
C LYS A 13 9.85 0.62 23.65
N LYS A 14 10.82 1.21 24.36
CA LYS A 14 11.47 2.45 23.90
C LYS A 14 12.54 2.25 22.81
N ARG A 15 13.15 1.06 22.73
CA ARG A 15 14.23 0.77 21.77
C ARG A 15 13.72 0.51 20.35
N LYS A 16 12.55 -0.11 20.20
CA LYS A 16 11.92 -0.37 18.89
C LYS A 16 11.45 0.91 18.19
N SER A 17 11.01 1.92 18.95
CA SER A 17 10.57 3.20 18.38
C SER A 17 11.75 4.06 17.88
N GLU A 18 12.91 4.00 18.55
CA GLU A 18 14.10 4.76 18.13
C GLU A 18 14.79 4.14 16.90
N GLU A 19 14.74 2.81 16.75
CA GLU A 19 15.22 2.11 15.53
C GLU A 19 14.30 2.37 14.32
N ALA A 20 12.98 2.46 14.54
CA ALA A 20 12.03 2.78 13.48
C ALA A 20 12.14 4.25 13.00
N LEU A 21 12.45 5.18 13.90
CA LEU A 21 12.61 6.60 13.56
C LEU A 21 13.93 6.89 12.83
N LYS A 22 15.03 6.18 13.16
CA LYS A 22 16.30 6.32 12.44
C LYS A 22 16.27 5.74 11.02
N ALA A 23 15.49 4.69 10.79
CA ALA A 23 15.30 4.14 9.45
C ALA A 23 14.51 5.07 8.51
N ALA A 24 13.69 5.98 9.07
CA ALA A 24 12.93 6.96 8.31
C ALA A 24 13.79 8.18 7.89
N GLU A 25 14.75 8.62 8.73
CA GLU A 25 15.59 9.80 8.45
C GLU A 25 16.73 9.54 7.45
N GLU A 26 17.20 8.29 7.29
CA GLU A 26 18.23 7.95 6.29
C GLU A 26 17.66 7.76 4.87
N ASN A 27 16.33 7.70 4.71
CA ASN A 27 15.69 7.43 3.42
C ASN A 27 15.47 8.70 2.56
N ASP A 28 15.72 9.89 3.11
CA ASP A 28 15.45 11.19 2.46
C ASP A 28 16.67 11.77 1.71
N LYS A 29 17.75 10.99 1.53
CA LYS A 29 19.03 11.45 0.94
C LYS A 29 19.58 10.66 -0.24
N ALA A 30 18.86 9.67 -0.76
CA ALA A 30 19.31 8.87 -1.89
C ALA A 30 18.23 8.79 -2.98
N GLU A 31 17.83 9.95 -3.50
CA GLU A 31 17.24 10.02 -4.83
C GLU A 31 18.37 10.04 -5.87
N GLN A 32 18.15 9.33 -6.97
CA GLN A 32 18.98 9.19 -8.19
C GLN A 32 19.90 7.96 -8.24
N GLU A 33 19.31 6.80 -8.50
CA GLU A 33 19.90 5.86 -9.47
C GLU A 33 18.79 5.39 -10.41
N THR A 34 18.82 5.92 -11.64
CA THR A 34 18.14 5.34 -12.79
C THR A 34 18.85 4.04 -13.14
N VAL A 35 18.16 2.91 -13.00
CA VAL A 35 18.64 1.65 -13.56
C VAL A 35 18.40 1.69 -15.07
N GLU A 36 19.48 1.87 -15.83
CA GLU A 36 19.50 1.59 -17.27
C GLU A 36 19.30 0.08 -17.45
N ALA A 37 18.24 -0.29 -18.14
CA ALA A 37 17.96 -1.67 -18.50
C ALA A 37 18.91 -2.11 -19.63
N ASP A 38 19.58 -3.23 -19.41
CA ASP A 38 20.45 -3.93 -20.35
C ASP A 38 19.65 -4.38 -21.60
N GLU A 39 19.99 -3.83 -22.77
CA GLU A 39 19.41 -4.20 -24.06
C GLU A 39 19.95 -5.58 -24.49
N GLY A 40 19.19 -6.64 -24.19
CA GLY A 40 19.63 -7.99 -24.53
C GLY A 40 18.68 -9.14 -24.22
N ALA A 41 17.37 -8.96 -24.38
CA ALA A 41 16.43 -10.07 -24.44
C ALA A 41 15.25 -9.70 -25.34
N ASP A 42 15.02 -10.50 -26.38
CA ASP A 42 13.83 -10.47 -27.23
C ASP A 42 12.66 -11.01 -26.39
N THR A 43 12.24 -10.20 -25.42
CA THR A 43 11.08 -10.47 -24.56
C THR A 43 9.91 -9.75 -25.21
N GLU A 44 8.96 -10.51 -25.75
CA GLU A 44 7.65 -9.95 -26.14
C GLU A 44 7.10 -9.19 -24.93
N ALA A 45 6.89 -7.88 -25.09
CA ALA A 45 6.32 -7.06 -24.04
C ALA A 45 4.91 -7.58 -23.71
N PRO A 46 4.53 -7.69 -22.42
CA PRO A 46 3.19 -8.15 -22.04
C PRO A 46 2.13 -7.31 -22.75
N GLU A 47 1.07 -7.96 -23.25
CA GLU A 47 -0.05 -7.25 -23.86
C GLU A 47 -0.67 -6.29 -22.84
N ALA A 48 -0.91 -5.05 -23.26
CA ALA A 48 -1.49 -4.05 -22.38
C ALA A 48 -2.97 -4.31 -22.20
N VAL A 49 -3.42 -4.37 -20.95
CA VAL A 49 -4.84 -4.50 -20.61
C VAL A 49 -5.57 -3.21 -21.00
N GLU A 50 -6.72 -3.31 -21.68
CA GLU A 50 -7.59 -2.16 -21.89
C GLU A 50 -8.19 -1.70 -20.56
N LEU A 51 -8.15 -0.40 -20.30
CA LEU A 51 -8.71 0.17 -19.08
C LEU A 51 -10.24 0.02 -19.08
N PRO A 52 -10.85 -0.47 -17.98
CA PRO A 52 -12.30 -0.45 -17.86
C PRO A 52 -12.80 0.99 -17.78
N GLU A 53 -14.02 1.22 -18.24
CA GLU A 53 -14.69 2.51 -18.08
C GLU A 53 -14.80 2.87 -16.57
N PRO A 54 -14.51 4.13 -16.19
CA PRO A 54 -14.71 4.58 -14.83
C PRO A 54 -16.15 4.33 -14.39
N SER A 55 -16.36 3.75 -13.20
CA SER A 55 -17.69 3.81 -12.59
C SER A 55 -17.64 3.97 -11.09
N ASP A 56 -18.71 4.54 -10.56
CA ASP A 56 -18.90 4.77 -9.13
C ASP A 56 -19.48 3.55 -8.40
N GLU A 57 -19.74 2.46 -9.13
CA GLU A 57 -20.27 1.21 -8.57
C GLU A 57 -19.16 0.24 -8.19
N TYR A 58 -19.07 -0.12 -6.93
CA TYR A 58 -18.11 -1.09 -6.44
C TYR A 58 -18.81 -2.01 -5.44
N VAL A 59 -19.29 -3.14 -5.96
CA VAL A 59 -20.07 -4.11 -5.18
C VAL A 59 -19.12 -5.10 -4.52
N GLY A 60 -19.35 -5.36 -3.22
CA GLY A 60 -18.55 -6.32 -2.46
C GLY A 60 -17.08 -5.88 -2.35
N ARG A 61 -16.17 -6.74 -2.79
CA ARG A 61 -14.72 -6.46 -2.84
C ARG A 61 -14.27 -6.12 -4.28
N GLY A 62 -15.19 -5.62 -5.09
CA GLY A 62 -14.96 -5.38 -6.51
C GLY A 62 -15.05 -6.67 -7.33
N ASP A 63 -16.12 -7.45 -7.13
CA ASP A 63 -16.25 -8.79 -7.72
C ASP A 63 -16.03 -8.82 -9.25
N GLU A 64 -16.38 -7.74 -9.95
CA GLU A 64 -16.21 -7.59 -11.42
C GLU A 64 -14.91 -6.89 -11.85
N ARG A 65 -14.23 -6.16 -10.94
CA ARG A 65 -13.11 -5.26 -11.29
C ARG A 65 -11.85 -5.46 -10.44
N GLY A 66 -11.91 -6.42 -9.52
CA GLY A 66 -10.91 -6.66 -8.52
C GLY A 66 -10.90 -5.62 -7.40
N PRO A 67 -10.01 -5.79 -6.42
CA PRO A 67 -8.98 -6.83 -6.37
C PRO A 67 -9.55 -8.23 -6.13
N TRP A 68 -9.02 -9.19 -6.87
CA TRP A 68 -9.37 -10.61 -6.76
C TRP A 68 -8.45 -11.32 -5.76
N ASP A 69 -9.00 -12.30 -5.04
CA ASP A 69 -8.22 -13.32 -4.37
C ASP A 69 -7.89 -14.42 -5.38
N VAL A 70 -6.68 -14.97 -5.33
CA VAL A 70 -6.25 -16.05 -6.24
C VAL A 70 -7.11 -17.32 -6.13
N ASN A 71 -7.90 -17.47 -5.05
CA ASN A 71 -8.81 -18.59 -4.84
C ASN A 71 -10.27 -18.28 -5.24
N ASP A 72 -10.55 -17.10 -5.80
CA ASP A 72 -11.90 -16.78 -6.30
C ASP A 72 -12.22 -17.60 -7.57
N GLU A 73 -13.50 -17.82 -7.85
CA GLU A 73 -13.93 -18.65 -8.98
C GLU A 73 -13.68 -17.99 -10.36
N ASN A 74 -13.76 -16.66 -10.43
CA ASN A 74 -13.69 -15.89 -11.67
C ASN A 74 -12.49 -14.92 -11.65
N VAL A 75 -11.28 -15.47 -11.50
CA VAL A 75 -10.04 -14.70 -11.53
C VAL A 75 -9.55 -14.46 -12.98
N PRO A 76 -8.90 -13.32 -13.26
CA PRO A 76 -8.17 -13.13 -14.52
C PRO A 76 -7.05 -14.16 -14.69
N ASP A 77 -6.64 -14.39 -15.94
CA ASP A 77 -5.37 -15.05 -16.22
C ASP A 77 -4.23 -14.09 -15.86
N TYR A 78 -3.27 -14.57 -15.06
CA TYR A 78 -2.18 -13.74 -14.53
C TYR A 78 -0.88 -13.91 -15.32
N ASP A 79 -0.84 -14.73 -16.37
CA ASP A 79 0.37 -14.98 -17.15
C ASP A 79 0.97 -13.69 -17.75
N GLU A 80 0.13 -12.69 -18.06
CA GLU A 80 0.54 -11.38 -18.58
C GLU A 80 0.60 -10.27 -17.51
N TYR A 81 0.34 -10.61 -16.24
CA TYR A 81 0.39 -9.67 -15.14
C TYR A 81 1.80 -9.57 -14.57
N LEU A 82 2.13 -8.40 -14.04
CA LEU A 82 3.38 -8.19 -13.33
C LEU A 82 3.28 -8.80 -11.92
N ASP A 83 4.15 -9.76 -11.61
CA ASP A 83 4.28 -10.35 -10.28
C ASP A 83 5.05 -9.43 -9.32
N MET A 84 4.33 -8.81 -8.37
CA MET A 84 4.90 -7.93 -7.35
C MET A 84 5.22 -8.67 -6.05
N GLY A 85 5.23 -10.01 -6.08
CA GLY A 85 5.53 -10.91 -4.98
C GLY A 85 4.38 -11.15 -4.00
N SER A 86 3.57 -10.13 -3.69
CA SER A 86 2.38 -10.27 -2.82
C SER A 86 1.05 -10.08 -3.54
N TYR A 87 1.08 -9.54 -4.76
CA TYR A 87 -0.09 -9.34 -5.61
C TYR A 87 0.37 -9.26 -7.08
N TYR A 88 -0.55 -9.51 -7.99
CA TYR A 88 -0.36 -9.32 -9.43
C TYR A 88 -0.92 -7.97 -9.85
N LEU A 89 -0.19 -7.25 -10.70
CA LEU A 89 -0.60 -5.95 -11.24
C LEU A 89 -0.80 -6.07 -12.76
N PRO A 90 -1.96 -5.67 -13.31
CA PRO A 90 -2.15 -5.65 -14.75
C PRO A 90 -1.16 -4.69 -15.39
N PHE A 91 -0.55 -5.10 -16.50
CA PHE A 91 0.26 -4.20 -17.31
C PHE A 91 -0.64 -3.28 -18.12
N LEU A 92 -0.40 -1.97 -18.00
CA LEU A 92 -1.16 -0.94 -18.70
C LEU A 92 -0.17 -0.09 -19.50
N GLN A 93 -0.47 0.14 -20.78
CA GLN A 93 0.40 0.97 -21.61
C GLN A 93 0.45 2.41 -21.07
N GLY A 94 1.66 2.94 -20.91
CA GLY A 94 1.87 4.32 -20.45
C GLY A 94 1.88 4.51 -18.93
N ILE A 95 1.93 3.43 -18.14
CA ILE A 95 2.22 3.54 -16.71
C ILE A 95 3.72 3.73 -16.46
N GLU A 96 4.04 4.57 -15.48
CA GLU A 96 5.33 4.56 -14.80
C GLU A 96 5.18 3.74 -13.52
N LEU A 97 5.97 2.66 -13.39
CA LEU A 97 5.96 1.78 -12.22
C LEU A 97 7.22 2.03 -11.38
N ARG A 98 7.02 2.34 -10.10
CA ARG A 98 8.11 2.43 -9.11
C ARG A 98 7.90 1.36 -8.04
N VAL A 99 8.91 0.52 -7.84
CA VAL A 99 8.84 -0.59 -6.88
C VAL A 99 9.53 -0.20 -5.58
N LYS A 100 8.81 -0.32 -4.46
CA LYS A 100 9.35 -0.12 -3.11
C LYS A 100 9.83 -1.46 -2.59
N ALA A 101 11.14 -1.67 -2.54
CA ALA A 101 11.73 -2.93 -2.08
C ALA A 101 12.54 -2.76 -0.78
N ASN A 102 12.54 -3.80 0.04
CA ASN A 102 13.45 -3.91 1.17
C ASN A 102 14.89 -4.12 0.66
N ARG A 103 15.81 -3.20 0.95
CA ARG A 103 17.20 -3.27 0.45
C ARG A 103 17.94 -4.55 0.84
N ALA A 104 17.67 -5.11 2.02
CA ALA A 104 18.38 -6.27 2.52
C ALA A 104 17.84 -7.59 1.96
N THR A 105 16.51 -7.72 1.86
CA THR A 105 15.87 -8.96 1.41
C THR A 105 15.42 -8.95 -0.04
N GLN A 106 15.49 -7.79 -0.71
CA GLN A 106 14.91 -7.53 -2.04
C GLN A 106 13.40 -7.80 -2.13
N GLN A 107 12.73 -7.94 -0.98
CA GLN A 107 11.28 -8.16 -0.93
C GLN A 107 10.55 -6.88 -1.35
N VAL A 108 9.63 -7.01 -2.30
CA VAL A 108 8.70 -5.94 -2.67
C VAL A 108 7.73 -5.68 -1.52
N LEU A 109 7.66 -4.42 -1.09
CA LEU A 109 6.80 -3.92 -0.02
C LEU A 109 5.56 -3.21 -0.56
N GLY A 110 5.65 -2.67 -1.78
CA GLY A 110 4.58 -1.97 -2.45
C GLY A 110 5.03 -1.42 -3.79
N THR A 111 4.10 -0.85 -4.53
CA THR A 111 4.37 -0.23 -5.83
C THR A 111 3.67 1.10 -5.93
N THR A 112 4.28 2.05 -6.61
CA THR A 112 3.63 3.29 -7.03
C THR A 112 3.41 3.22 -8.53
N ILE A 113 2.15 3.27 -8.94
CA ILE A 113 1.74 3.29 -10.33
C ILE A 113 1.33 4.72 -10.67
N THR A 114 1.97 5.33 -11.67
CA THR A 114 1.60 6.65 -12.17
C THR A 114 1.11 6.52 -13.61
N TYR A 115 -0.08 7.06 -13.90
CA TYR A 115 -0.68 7.09 -15.23
C TYR A 115 -1.19 8.49 -15.53
N GLY A 116 -0.61 9.14 -16.56
CA GLY A 116 -0.89 10.54 -16.87
C GLY A 116 -0.59 11.45 -15.67
N SER A 117 -1.62 12.12 -15.15
CA SER A 117 -1.52 12.99 -13.97
C SER A 117 -1.96 12.33 -12.66
N SER A 118 -2.30 11.05 -12.69
CA SER A 118 -2.81 10.28 -11.56
C SER A 118 -1.76 9.33 -11.04
N SER A 119 -1.72 9.10 -9.73
CA SER A 119 -0.82 8.13 -9.12
C SER A 119 -1.52 7.38 -8.00
N VAL A 120 -1.16 6.11 -7.78
CA VAL A 120 -1.58 5.33 -6.63
C VAL A 120 -0.40 4.52 -6.08
N GLU A 121 -0.19 4.55 -4.77
CA GLU A 121 0.69 3.61 -4.06
C GLU A 121 -0.15 2.45 -3.51
N ILE A 122 0.23 1.22 -3.87
CA ILE A 122 -0.42 -0.02 -3.44
C ILE A 122 0.52 -0.81 -2.54
N GLU A 123 0.04 -1.12 -1.34
CA GLU A 123 0.72 -2.01 -0.37
C GLU A 123 -0.20 -3.15 0.04
N ALA A 124 0.37 -4.35 0.16
CA ALA A 124 -0.34 -5.55 0.61
C ALA A 124 0.03 -5.92 2.04
N PHE A 125 -0.97 -6.23 2.84
CA PHE A 125 -0.82 -6.62 4.24
C PHE A 125 -1.44 -8.00 4.47
N ALA A 126 -0.78 -8.81 5.29
CA ALA A 126 -1.40 -10.04 5.80
C ALA A 126 -2.44 -9.69 6.87
N ALA A 127 -3.64 -10.27 6.77
CA ALA A 127 -4.75 -10.03 7.69
C ALA A 127 -5.12 -11.30 8.49
N PRO A 128 -5.69 -11.15 9.71
CA PRO A 128 -6.26 -12.26 10.47
C PRO A 128 -7.43 -12.95 9.73
N LYS A 129 -7.84 -14.13 10.21
CA LYS A 129 -8.96 -14.88 9.58
C LYS A 129 -10.35 -14.29 9.85
N THR A 130 -10.49 -13.46 10.87
CA THR A 130 -11.80 -13.18 11.49
C THR A 130 -12.22 -11.71 11.45
N LEU A 131 -11.36 -10.81 10.94
CA LEU A 131 -11.58 -9.37 10.99
C LEU A 131 -10.99 -8.71 9.74
N GLY A 132 -11.69 -7.69 9.22
CA GLY A 132 -11.16 -6.76 8.22
C GLY A 132 -10.11 -5.87 8.87
N LEU A 133 -8.92 -5.81 8.29
CA LEU A 133 -7.78 -5.04 8.80
C LEU A 133 -7.95 -3.55 8.51
N TRP A 134 -8.76 -3.17 7.52
CA TRP A 134 -8.88 -1.78 7.12
C TRP A 134 -9.46 -0.89 8.22
N ASP A 135 -10.49 -1.34 8.94
CA ASP A 135 -11.11 -0.55 10.01
C ASP A 135 -10.13 -0.21 11.14
N ASP A 136 -9.31 -1.18 11.56
CA ASP A 136 -8.28 -0.98 12.59
C ASP A 136 -7.17 -0.05 12.09
N VAL A 137 -6.68 -0.26 10.86
CA VAL A 137 -5.67 0.61 10.24
C VAL A 137 -6.19 2.04 10.07
N ARG A 138 -7.45 2.21 9.67
CA ARG A 138 -8.10 3.51 9.52
C ARG A 138 -8.23 4.22 10.87
N ALA A 139 -8.63 3.51 11.92
CA ALA A 139 -8.69 4.04 13.27
C ALA A 139 -7.31 4.51 13.77
N ASP A 140 -6.26 3.68 13.59
CA ASP A 140 -4.89 4.04 13.95
C ASP A 140 -4.40 5.29 13.19
N LEU A 141 -4.75 5.42 11.90
CA LEU A 141 -4.39 6.59 11.09
C LEU A 141 -5.08 7.88 11.57
N ILE A 142 -6.34 7.80 11.98
CA ILE A 142 -7.10 8.92 12.55
C ILE A 142 -6.51 9.35 13.89
N ASP A 143 -6.21 8.38 14.76
CA ASP A 143 -5.61 8.64 16.07
C ASP A 143 -4.22 9.30 15.93
N ALA A 144 -3.45 8.89 14.93
CA ALA A 144 -2.15 9.48 14.61
C ALA A 144 -2.26 10.87 13.96
N ASN A 145 -3.37 11.17 13.27
CA ASN A 145 -3.52 12.38 12.45
C ASN A 145 -4.85 13.10 12.71
N ARG A 146 -4.83 14.11 13.59
CA ARG A 146 -6.03 14.89 13.96
C ARG A 146 -6.74 15.63 12.81
N ALA A 147 -6.05 15.83 11.68
CA ALA A 147 -6.61 16.46 10.49
C ALA A 147 -7.20 15.44 9.51
N ALA A 148 -7.03 14.14 9.77
CA ALA A 148 -7.62 13.09 8.97
C ALA A 148 -9.14 13.05 9.18
N LYS A 149 -9.86 12.64 8.14
CA LYS A 149 -11.32 12.58 8.16
C LYS A 149 -11.78 11.35 7.38
N GLU A 150 -12.72 10.62 7.94
CA GLU A 150 -13.42 9.56 7.20
C GLU A 150 -14.41 10.18 6.20
N THR A 151 -14.47 9.57 5.02
CA THR A 151 -15.44 9.91 3.98
C THR A 151 -15.96 8.64 3.32
N GLU A 152 -17.21 8.66 2.88
CA GLU A 152 -17.72 7.61 2.00
C GLU A 152 -17.17 7.83 0.58
N GLY A 153 -16.69 6.76 -0.03
CA GLY A 153 -16.17 6.75 -1.39
C GLY A 153 -16.50 5.46 -2.12
N VAL A 154 -15.95 5.31 -3.32
CA VAL A 154 -16.25 4.15 -4.19
C VAL A 154 -15.83 2.85 -3.50
N PHE A 155 -14.73 2.85 -2.74
CA PHE A 155 -14.24 1.64 -2.06
C PHE A 155 -14.83 1.44 -0.65
N GLY A 156 -15.95 2.10 -0.32
CA GLY A 156 -16.56 2.11 1.01
C GLY A 156 -16.06 3.28 1.86
N THR A 157 -15.82 3.06 3.15
CA THR A 157 -15.30 4.11 4.05
C THR A 157 -13.81 4.34 3.79
N GLU A 158 -13.48 5.51 3.25
CA GLU A 158 -12.14 5.98 2.89
C GLU A 158 -11.63 7.04 3.88
N LEU A 159 -10.34 7.37 3.81
CA LEU A 159 -9.72 8.40 4.66
C LEU A 159 -9.13 9.54 3.81
N GLU A 160 -9.56 10.77 4.08
CA GLU A 160 -8.90 11.98 3.59
C GLU A 160 -7.86 12.43 4.61
N LEU A 161 -6.61 12.59 4.16
CA LEU A 161 -5.49 13.00 5.00
C LEU A 161 -4.74 14.18 4.37
N PRO A 162 -4.78 15.39 4.96
CA PRO A 162 -3.95 16.50 4.52
C PRO A 162 -2.47 16.25 4.83
N VAL A 163 -1.63 16.16 3.80
CA VAL A 163 -0.18 15.98 3.90
C VAL A 163 0.54 17.24 3.43
N VAL A 164 1.61 17.63 4.12
CA VAL A 164 2.50 18.71 3.67
C VAL A 164 3.62 18.08 2.84
N VAL A 165 3.65 18.38 1.55
CA VAL A 165 4.72 17.91 0.67
C VAL A 165 5.88 18.91 0.61
N LYS A 166 6.99 18.48 0.01
CA LYS A 166 8.18 19.32 -0.23
C LYS A 166 7.77 20.66 -0.85
N GLY A 167 8.29 21.75 -0.29
CA GLY A 167 7.89 23.13 -0.65
C GLY A 167 6.73 23.70 0.15
N GLY A 168 6.21 22.99 1.16
CA GLY A 168 5.21 23.50 2.11
C GLY A 168 3.77 23.51 1.58
N ARG A 169 3.55 23.00 0.37
CA ARG A 169 2.22 22.84 -0.21
C ARG A 169 1.46 21.76 0.57
N LYS A 170 0.22 22.06 0.95
CA LYS A 170 -0.71 21.06 1.49
C LYS A 170 -1.44 20.37 0.34
N VAL A 171 -1.39 19.05 0.32
CA VAL A 171 -2.17 18.21 -0.59
C VAL A 171 -3.08 17.34 0.26
N THR A 172 -4.29 17.10 -0.20
CA THR A 172 -5.18 16.14 0.45
C THR A 172 -4.97 14.80 -0.22
N THR A 173 -4.42 13.84 0.53
CA THR A 173 -4.22 12.46 0.11
C THR A 173 -5.47 11.66 0.44
N ARG A 174 -5.83 10.72 -0.42
CA ARG A 174 -6.95 9.79 -0.19
C ARG A 174 -6.40 8.40 0.03
N ILE A 175 -6.76 7.79 1.15
CA ILE A 175 -6.33 6.44 1.52
C ILE A 175 -7.55 5.53 1.54
N VAL A 176 -7.43 4.41 0.84
CA VAL A 176 -8.45 3.37 0.76
C VAL A 176 -7.86 2.05 1.23
N GLY A 177 -8.69 1.18 1.79
CA GLY A 177 -8.32 -0.17 2.17
C GLY A 177 -9.40 -1.14 1.73
N ILE A 178 -8.96 -2.26 1.15
CA ILE A 178 -9.85 -3.32 0.66
C ILE A 178 -9.44 -4.62 1.33
N ASP A 179 -10.33 -5.15 2.16
CA ASP A 179 -10.11 -6.40 2.88
C ASP A 179 -10.50 -7.62 2.04
N GLY A 180 -9.64 -8.64 2.03
CA GLY A 180 -9.91 -9.94 1.43
C GLY A 180 -9.55 -11.11 2.35
N PRO A 181 -9.65 -12.36 1.86
CA PRO A 181 -9.35 -13.56 2.63
C PRO A 181 -7.90 -13.59 3.11
N ARG A 182 -7.67 -13.14 4.36
CA ARG A 182 -6.36 -13.12 5.03
C ARG A 182 -5.38 -12.09 4.45
N TRP A 183 -5.86 -11.11 3.71
CA TRP A 183 -5.07 -10.00 3.21
C TRP A 183 -5.87 -8.69 3.22
N MET A 184 -5.17 -7.58 3.12
CA MET A 184 -5.74 -6.26 2.87
C MET A 184 -4.83 -5.51 1.88
N LEU A 185 -5.42 -4.85 0.88
CA LEU A 185 -4.73 -3.94 -0.01
C LEU A 185 -5.02 -2.51 0.40
N ARG A 186 -3.96 -1.71 0.57
CA ARG A 186 -4.06 -0.27 0.81
C ARG A 186 -3.68 0.49 -0.45
N GLY A 187 -4.55 1.39 -0.89
CA GLY A 187 -4.29 2.35 -1.95
C GLY A 187 -4.12 3.77 -1.39
N ILE A 188 -3.12 4.50 -1.84
CA ILE A 188 -2.88 5.91 -1.49
C ILE A 188 -2.83 6.74 -2.78
N PHE A 189 -3.78 7.67 -2.95
CA PHE A 189 -3.91 8.57 -4.11
C PHE A 189 -3.41 9.98 -3.79
#